data_AF-A0A2H3BRT0-F1
#
_entry.id   AF-A0A2H3BRT0-F1
#
_cell.length_a   1.000
_cell.length_b   1.000
_cell.length_c   1.000
_cell.angle_alpha   90.00
_cell.angle_beta   90.00
_cell.angle_gamma   90.00
#
_symmetry.space_group_name_H-M   'P 1'
#
loop_
_entity.id
_entity.type
_entity.pdbx_description
1 polymer ?
#
loop_
_entity_poly.entity_id
_entity_poly.type
_entity_poly.pdbx_seq_one_letter_code
_entity_poly.pdbx_strand_id
1 'polypeptide(L)'
;MAPYLETVKSFADVPVTDAGVDTLAFLEASEGLVGIFDLLGSSAFAVVQSDLKGNIAKVRARYDAAPSQSATLEQLVENEKGEKKRTATEGLMWLLRGLSFTCKALQNAQLKKDEELSVAFTKSYEVTLKKFHNFVVKGVFSLAMKACPYRADFYKKLAADPAKGASASQDVVNEELDKWLAALSDIVTRMETFYEQGNHKL
;
A
#
# COMPACT_ATOMS: atom_id res chain seq x y z
N MET A 1 21.54 -10.61 -5.39
CA MET A 1 20.08 -10.40 -5.46
C MET A 1 19.87 -8.99 -5.99
N ALA A 2 18.63 -8.54 -6.08
CA ALA A 2 18.30 -7.26 -6.68
C ALA A 2 17.91 -6.23 -5.59
N PRO A 3 17.90 -4.91 -5.89
CA PRO A 3 17.34 -3.87 -5.02
C PRO A 3 15.93 -4.21 -4.54
N TYR A 4 15.49 -3.61 -3.42
CA TYR A 4 14.24 -4.01 -2.75
C TYR A 4 13.02 -4.14 -3.69
N LEU A 5 12.81 -3.16 -4.57
CA LEU A 5 11.66 -3.13 -5.49
C LEU A 5 11.66 -4.28 -6.51
N GLU A 6 12.83 -4.85 -6.82
CA GLU A 6 12.97 -6.02 -7.69
C GLU A 6 12.81 -7.35 -6.92
N THR A 7 12.80 -7.31 -5.58
CA THR A 7 12.61 -8.51 -4.74
C THR A 7 11.14 -8.79 -4.41
N VAL A 8 10.24 -7.85 -4.71
CA VAL A 8 8.81 -7.93 -4.42
C VAL A 8 8.01 -7.80 -5.71
N LYS A 9 6.78 -8.34 -5.74
CA LYS A 9 5.89 -8.15 -6.89
C LYS A 9 5.57 -6.65 -7.06
N SER A 10 5.83 -6.14 -8.27
CA SER A 10 5.46 -4.77 -8.62
C SER A 10 3.96 -4.63 -8.81
N PHE A 11 3.37 -3.50 -8.39
CA PHE A 11 2.00 -3.17 -8.78
C PHE A 11 1.84 -3.01 -10.30
N ALA A 12 2.92 -2.69 -11.02
CA ALA A 12 2.92 -2.64 -12.48
C ALA A 12 2.76 -4.02 -13.13
N ASP A 13 3.01 -5.09 -12.39
CA ASP A 13 2.87 -6.47 -12.85
C ASP A 13 1.56 -7.12 -12.34
N VAL A 14 0.67 -6.33 -11.72
CA VAL A 14 -0.66 -6.80 -11.32
C VAL A 14 -1.59 -6.76 -12.54
N PRO A 15 -2.16 -7.90 -12.97
CA PRO A 15 -3.10 -7.90 -14.09
C PRO A 15 -4.34 -7.05 -13.77
N VAL A 16 -4.60 -6.06 -14.63
CA VAL A 16 -5.82 -5.27 -14.60
C VAL A 16 -6.49 -5.43 -15.96
N THR A 17 -7.72 -5.93 -15.95
CA THR A 17 -8.54 -6.13 -17.16
C THR A 17 -9.89 -5.45 -16.99
N ASP A 18 -10.74 -5.50 -18.02
CA ASP A 18 -12.13 -5.04 -17.90
C ASP A 18 -12.89 -5.77 -16.78
N ALA A 19 -12.55 -7.04 -16.53
CA ALA A 19 -13.16 -7.86 -15.47
C ALA A 19 -12.72 -7.46 -14.05
N GLY A 20 -11.63 -6.70 -13.91
CA GLY A 20 -11.14 -6.22 -12.63
C GLY A 20 -9.65 -6.41 -12.38
N VAL A 21 -9.26 -6.11 -11.15
CA VAL A 21 -7.89 -6.26 -10.64
C VAL A 21 -7.70 -7.66 -10.08
N ASP A 22 -6.70 -8.40 -10.55
CA ASP A 22 -6.41 -9.76 -10.04
C ASP A 22 -6.14 -9.75 -8.53
N THR A 23 -6.93 -10.53 -7.78
CA THR A 23 -6.89 -10.51 -6.32
C THR A 23 -5.57 -11.06 -5.77
N LEU A 24 -5.05 -12.15 -6.32
CA LEU A 24 -3.85 -12.80 -5.77
C LEU A 24 -2.61 -11.93 -5.99
N ALA A 25 -2.44 -11.43 -7.21
CA ALA A 25 -1.33 -10.57 -7.59
C ALA A 25 -1.37 -9.25 -6.82
N PHE A 26 -2.55 -8.66 -6.63
CA PHE A 26 -2.69 -7.44 -5.83
C PHE A 26 -2.28 -7.66 -4.36
N LEU A 27 -2.69 -8.78 -3.75
CA LEU A 27 -2.34 -9.07 -2.36
C LEU A 27 -0.84 -9.33 -2.21
N GLU A 28 -0.22 -10.03 -3.15
CA GLU A 28 1.24 -10.25 -3.16
C GLU A 28 2.01 -8.93 -3.33
N ALA A 29 1.58 -8.04 -4.22
CA ALA A 29 2.18 -6.70 -4.36
C ALA A 29 1.98 -5.85 -3.09
N SER A 30 0.82 -5.99 -2.43
CA SER A 30 0.52 -5.30 -1.17
C SER A 30 1.43 -5.74 -0.03
N GLU A 31 1.78 -7.02 0.08
CA GLU A 31 2.79 -7.51 1.03
C GLU A 31 4.17 -6.88 0.75
N GLY A 32 4.52 -6.68 -0.52
CA GLY A 32 5.71 -5.93 -0.92
C GLY A 32 5.71 -4.48 -0.42
N LEU A 33 4.56 -3.81 -0.42
CA LEU A 33 4.43 -2.47 0.17
C LEU A 33 4.55 -2.51 1.69
N VAL A 34 4.04 -3.54 2.36
CA VAL A 34 4.19 -3.68 3.81
C VAL A 34 5.65 -3.71 4.23
N GLY A 35 6.53 -4.38 3.47
CA GLY A 35 7.96 -4.41 3.79
C GLY A 35 8.69 -3.06 3.60
N ILE A 36 8.10 -2.05 2.94
CA ILE A 36 8.64 -0.67 2.91
C ILE A 36 8.74 -0.11 4.34
N PHE A 37 7.82 -0.50 5.23
CA PHE A 37 7.84 -0.05 6.62
C PHE A 37 9.00 -0.65 7.43
N ASP A 38 9.54 -1.81 7.02
CA ASP A 38 10.76 -2.36 7.59
C ASP A 38 11.98 -1.55 7.15
N LEU A 39 11.97 -1.03 5.91
CA LEU A 39 13.01 -0.09 5.43
C LEU A 39 12.97 1.24 6.18
N LEU A 40 11.77 1.72 6.56
CA LEU A 40 11.65 2.88 7.44
C LEU A 40 12.32 2.65 8.80
N GLY A 41 12.42 1.39 9.25
CA GLY A 41 13.35 0.96 10.31
C GLY A 41 12.97 1.41 11.72
N SER A 42 11.67 1.68 11.96
CA SER A 42 11.17 2.12 13.27
C SER A 42 9.99 1.27 13.71
N SER A 43 10.05 0.77 14.95
CA SER A 43 8.95 0.03 15.58
C SER A 43 7.67 0.86 15.71
N ALA A 44 7.76 2.18 15.58
CA ALA A 44 6.59 3.06 15.53
C ALA A 44 5.67 2.77 14.34
N PHE A 45 6.17 2.13 13.27
CA PHE A 45 5.39 1.70 12.12
C PHE A 45 4.80 0.29 12.26
N ALA A 46 5.10 -0.45 13.34
CA ALA A 46 4.60 -1.81 13.53
C ALA A 46 3.05 -1.87 13.58
N VAL A 47 2.41 -0.83 14.13
CA VAL A 47 0.95 -0.71 14.15
C VAL A 47 0.38 -0.61 12.73
N VAL A 48 1.05 0.15 11.85
CA VAL A 48 0.64 0.30 10.44
C VAL A 48 0.81 -1.02 9.70
N GLN A 49 1.95 -1.70 9.88
CA GLN A 49 2.16 -3.02 9.29
C GLN A 49 1.12 -4.04 9.74
N SER A 50 0.80 -4.07 11.04
CA SER A 50 -0.19 -5.00 11.59
C SER A 50 -1.58 -4.76 11.01
N ASP A 51 -1.98 -3.50 10.81
CA ASP A 51 -3.26 -3.16 10.19
C ASP A 51 -3.31 -3.62 8.73
N LEU A 52 -2.27 -3.31 7.94
CA LEU A 52 -2.18 -3.73 6.54
C LEU A 52 -2.20 -5.25 6.39
N LYS A 53 -1.36 -5.98 7.15
CA LYS A 53 -1.32 -7.46 7.14
C LYS A 53 -2.68 -8.05 7.54
N GLY A 54 -3.33 -7.49 8.56
CA GLY A 54 -4.66 -7.93 8.99
C GLY A 54 -5.71 -7.75 7.90
N ASN A 55 -5.65 -6.65 7.15
CA ASN A 55 -6.57 -6.40 6.04
C ASN A 55 -6.28 -7.28 4.81
N ILE A 56 -5.00 -7.52 4.49
CA ILE A 56 -4.60 -8.50 3.46
C ILE A 56 -5.14 -9.89 3.80
N ALA A 57 -4.99 -10.32 5.07
CA ALA A 57 -5.48 -11.62 5.53
C ALA A 57 -7.01 -11.76 5.38
N LYS A 58 -7.79 -10.70 5.62
CA LYS A 58 -9.26 -10.74 5.40
C LYS A 58 -9.61 -10.97 3.93
N VAL A 59 -8.93 -10.27 3.01
CA VAL A 59 -9.16 -10.41 1.56
C VAL A 59 -8.71 -11.79 1.08
N ARG A 60 -7.54 -12.27 1.54
CA ARG A 60 -7.04 -13.62 1.24
C ARG A 60 -8.02 -14.69 1.74
N ALA A 61 -8.51 -14.59 2.97
CA ALA A 61 -9.44 -15.57 3.53
C ALA A 61 -10.73 -15.69 2.71
N ARG A 62 -11.24 -14.57 2.17
CA ARG A 62 -12.38 -14.59 1.26
C ARG A 62 -12.04 -15.26 -0.06
N TYR A 63 -10.89 -14.93 -0.65
CA TYR A 63 -10.41 -15.60 -1.86
C TYR A 63 -10.35 -17.11 -1.67
N ASP A 64 -9.70 -17.58 -0.61
CA ASP A 64 -9.50 -19.01 -0.35
C ASP A 64 -10.83 -19.75 -0.13
N ALA A 65 -11.81 -19.09 0.48
CA ALA A 65 -13.14 -19.65 0.70
C ALA A 65 -13.99 -19.72 -0.57
N ALA A 66 -13.83 -18.79 -1.50
CA ALA A 66 -14.60 -18.72 -2.74
C ALA A 66 -13.78 -18.18 -3.94
N PRO A 67 -12.79 -18.94 -4.46
CA PRO A 67 -11.85 -18.43 -5.47
C PRO A 67 -12.52 -17.99 -6.77
N SER A 68 -13.51 -18.76 -7.25
CA SER A 68 -14.26 -18.45 -8.48
C SER A 68 -15.16 -17.21 -8.36
N GLN A 69 -15.46 -16.78 -7.13
CA GLN A 69 -16.23 -15.57 -6.84
C GLN A 69 -15.34 -14.39 -6.41
N SER A 70 -14.03 -14.60 -6.36
CA SER A 70 -13.07 -13.66 -5.80
C SER A 70 -11.85 -13.48 -6.70
N ALA A 71 -11.93 -13.88 -7.97
CA ALA A 71 -10.82 -13.82 -8.91
C ALA A 71 -10.30 -12.39 -9.09
N THR A 72 -11.22 -11.42 -9.12
CA THR A 72 -10.89 -9.99 -9.06
C THR A 72 -11.39 -9.32 -7.78
N LEU A 73 -10.78 -8.20 -7.41
CA LEU A 73 -11.18 -7.42 -6.25
C LEU A 73 -12.64 -6.96 -6.34
N GLU A 74 -13.08 -6.55 -7.53
CA GLU A 74 -14.47 -6.15 -7.79
C GLU A 74 -15.45 -7.31 -7.64
N GLN A 75 -15.13 -8.48 -8.22
CA GLN A 75 -15.96 -9.69 -8.05
C GLN A 75 -16.05 -10.10 -6.58
N LEU A 76 -14.93 -10.04 -5.85
CA LEU A 76 -14.89 -10.33 -4.43
C LEU A 76 -15.88 -9.46 -3.66
N VAL A 77 -15.87 -8.14 -3.90
CA VAL A 77 -16.75 -7.17 -3.21
C VAL A 77 -18.22 -7.33 -3.60
N GLU A 78 -18.53 -7.57 -4.88
CA GLU A 78 -19.90 -7.79 -5.34
C GLU A 78 -20.48 -9.08 -4.78
N ASN A 79 -19.71 -10.18 -4.81
CA ASN A 79 -20.20 -11.47 -4.36
C ASN A 79 -20.34 -11.53 -2.83
N GLU A 80 -19.55 -10.77 -2.07
CA GLU A 80 -19.72 -10.66 -0.61
C GLU A 80 -20.93 -9.78 -0.21
N LYS A 81 -21.49 -8.97 -1.14
CA LYS A 81 -22.63 -8.07 -0.87
C LYS A 81 -23.88 -8.80 -0.40
N GLY A 82 -24.11 -10.01 -0.89
CA GLY A 82 -25.26 -10.86 -0.51
C GLY A 82 -25.09 -11.60 0.81
N GLU A 83 -23.92 -11.48 1.46
CA GLU A 83 -23.57 -12.27 2.64
C GLU A 83 -23.89 -11.54 3.94
N LYS A 84 -24.02 -12.34 5.02
CA LYS A 84 -24.31 -11.79 6.36
C LYS A 84 -23.21 -10.90 6.90
N LYS A 85 -21.96 -11.08 6.44
CA LYS A 85 -20.79 -10.31 6.86
C LYS A 85 -20.02 -9.91 5.62
N ARG A 86 -19.51 -8.67 5.60
CA ARG A 86 -18.73 -8.11 4.50
C ARG A 86 -17.28 -7.85 4.92
N THR A 87 -16.68 -8.85 5.56
CA THR A 87 -15.39 -8.72 6.24
C THR A 87 -14.25 -8.42 5.26
N ALA A 88 -14.27 -9.01 4.07
CA ALA A 88 -13.26 -8.76 3.05
C ALA A 88 -13.50 -7.43 2.33
N THR A 89 -14.74 -7.01 2.12
CA THR A 89 -15.10 -5.69 1.60
C THR A 89 -14.61 -4.59 2.54
N GLU A 90 -14.85 -4.73 3.86
CA GLU A 90 -14.33 -3.83 4.89
C GLU A 90 -12.79 -3.84 4.91
N GLY A 91 -12.20 -5.04 4.92
CA GLY A 91 -10.75 -5.22 4.92
C GLY A 91 -10.08 -4.56 3.72
N LEU A 92 -10.60 -4.80 2.52
CA LEU A 92 -10.08 -4.22 1.28
C LEU A 92 -10.20 -2.68 1.28
N MET A 93 -11.30 -2.13 1.78
CA MET A 93 -11.45 -0.67 1.89
C MET A 93 -10.38 -0.05 2.79
N TRP A 94 -10.12 -0.65 3.96
CA TRP A 94 -9.06 -0.17 4.85
C TRP A 94 -7.66 -0.39 4.27
N LEU A 95 -7.43 -1.51 3.59
CA LEU A 95 -6.19 -1.76 2.85
C LEU A 95 -5.95 -0.67 1.81
N LEU A 96 -6.94 -0.38 0.95
CA LEU A 96 -6.85 0.67 -0.08
C LEU A 96 -6.55 2.04 0.50
N ARG A 97 -7.16 2.41 1.63
CA ARG A 97 -6.86 3.68 2.33
C ARG A 97 -5.41 3.73 2.82
N GLY A 98 -4.89 2.63 3.38
CA GLY A 98 -3.50 2.51 3.79
C GLY A 98 -2.51 2.57 2.62
N LEU A 99 -2.82 1.88 1.52
CA LEU A 99 -2.04 1.91 0.29
C LEU A 99 -2.04 3.30 -0.35
N SER A 100 -3.20 3.97 -0.42
CA SER A 100 -3.36 5.34 -0.93
C SER A 100 -2.49 6.34 -0.15
N PHE A 101 -2.49 6.21 1.18
CA PHE A 101 -1.62 6.98 2.06
C PHE A 101 -0.13 6.77 1.73
N THR A 102 0.34 5.52 1.70
CA THR A 102 1.76 5.22 1.42
C THR A 102 2.15 5.66 0.01
N CYS A 103 1.28 5.42 -0.99
CA CYS A 103 1.50 5.82 -2.37
C CYS A 103 1.72 7.32 -2.49
N LYS A 104 0.77 8.13 -1.98
CA LYS A 104 0.88 9.59 -2.03
C LYS A 104 2.07 10.12 -1.23
N ALA A 105 2.42 9.46 -0.11
CA ALA A 105 3.57 9.85 0.69
C ALA A 105 4.89 9.67 -0.09
N LEU A 106 5.04 8.54 -0.77
CA LEU A 106 6.22 8.25 -1.59
C LEU A 106 6.25 9.07 -2.88
N GLN A 107 5.10 9.34 -3.51
CA GLN A 107 5.00 10.27 -4.65
C GLN A 107 5.42 11.69 -4.25
N ASN A 108 4.95 12.18 -3.09
CA ASN A 108 5.39 13.48 -2.55
C ASN A 108 6.90 13.50 -2.33
N ALA A 109 7.46 12.42 -1.80
CA ALA A 109 8.90 12.29 -1.61
C ALA A 109 9.64 12.29 -2.96
N GLN A 110 9.19 11.56 -3.98
CA GLN A 110 9.81 11.56 -5.31
C GLN A 110 9.79 12.95 -5.96
N LEU A 111 8.65 13.63 -5.89
CA LEU A 111 8.44 14.95 -6.50
C LEU A 111 9.28 16.05 -5.84
N LYS A 112 9.45 16.01 -4.51
CA LYS A 112 10.20 17.01 -3.73
C LYS A 112 11.45 16.40 -3.11
N LYS A 113 12.54 16.39 -3.87
CA LYS A 113 13.80 15.71 -3.50
C LYS A 113 14.53 16.34 -2.31
N ASP A 114 14.22 17.59 -2.00
CA ASP A 114 14.72 18.37 -0.87
C ASP A 114 13.89 18.21 0.41
N GLU A 115 12.73 17.54 0.34
CA GLU A 115 11.82 17.37 1.46
C GLU A 115 12.06 16.05 2.22
N GLU A 116 12.09 16.15 3.55
CA GLU A 116 12.20 14.98 4.45
C GLU A 116 10.94 14.11 4.44
N LEU A 117 11.12 12.81 4.68
CA LEU A 117 10.04 11.82 4.61
C LEU A 117 8.90 12.13 5.59
N SER A 118 9.22 12.61 6.79
CA SER A 118 8.20 12.98 7.79
C SER A 118 7.24 14.04 7.25
N VAL A 119 7.72 14.99 6.45
CA VAL A 119 6.88 16.04 5.85
C VAL A 119 6.02 15.47 4.72
N ALA A 120 6.62 14.67 3.83
CA ALA A 120 5.92 14.02 2.73
C ALA A 120 4.80 13.08 3.21
N PHE A 121 5.08 12.27 4.24
CA PHE A 121 4.10 11.39 4.89
C PHE A 121 3.02 12.18 5.62
N THR A 122 3.38 13.27 6.32
CA THR A 122 2.39 14.13 6.98
C THR A 122 1.40 14.70 5.97
N LYS A 123 1.86 15.26 4.85
CA LYS A 123 0.99 15.78 3.79
C LYS A 123 0.04 14.72 3.22
N SER A 124 0.56 13.52 2.97
CA SER A 124 -0.27 12.41 2.52
C SER A 124 -1.36 12.05 3.54
N TYR A 125 -1.00 11.98 4.82
CA TYR A 125 -1.93 11.66 5.90
C TYR A 125 -3.11 12.63 5.99
N GLU A 126 -2.85 13.92 5.81
CA GLU A 126 -3.88 14.95 5.90
C GLU A 126 -4.99 14.78 4.87
N VAL A 127 -4.65 14.32 3.66
CA VAL A 127 -5.60 14.17 2.56
C VAL A 127 -6.16 12.75 2.42
N THR A 128 -5.63 11.78 3.16
CA THR A 128 -6.04 10.36 3.09
C THR A 128 -6.70 9.88 4.39
N LEU A 129 -5.89 9.47 5.37
CA LEU A 129 -6.32 8.73 6.57
C LEU A 129 -6.85 9.63 7.69
N LYS A 130 -6.41 10.89 7.78
CA LYS A 130 -6.73 11.78 8.93
C LYS A 130 -8.23 11.92 9.19
N LYS A 131 -9.07 11.89 8.16
CA LYS A 131 -10.54 11.98 8.27
C LYS A 131 -11.18 10.73 8.88
N PHE A 132 -10.52 9.57 8.81
CA PHE A 132 -11.01 8.30 9.32
C PHE A 132 -10.48 7.96 10.72
N HIS A 133 -9.46 8.67 11.20
CA HIS A 133 -8.81 8.40 12.48
C HIS A 133 -9.41 9.25 13.62
N ASN A 134 -9.66 8.59 14.76
CA ASN A 134 -10.00 9.27 16.02
C ASN A 134 -8.75 9.94 16.63
N PHE A 135 -8.92 10.68 17.73
CA PHE A 135 -7.83 11.43 18.36
C PHE A 135 -6.68 10.54 18.86
N VAL A 136 -6.97 9.32 19.30
CA VAL A 136 -5.96 8.35 19.76
C VAL A 136 -5.08 7.92 18.59
N VAL A 137 -5.69 7.48 17.49
CA VAL A 137 -4.96 7.03 16.30
C VAL A 137 -4.18 8.18 15.66
N LYS A 138 -4.73 9.40 15.68
CA LYS A 138 -4.01 10.63 15.27
C LYS A 138 -2.75 10.87 16.12
N GLY A 139 -2.80 10.61 17.43
CA GLY A 139 -1.65 10.70 18.32
C GLY A 139 -0.57 9.68 17.99
N VAL A 140 -0.94 8.42 17.73
CA VAL A 140 -0.01 7.36 17.30
C VAL A 140 0.70 7.76 16.01
N PHE A 141 -0.04 8.27 15.02
CA PHE A 141 0.54 8.75 13.78
C PHE A 141 1.58 9.87 14.02
N SER A 142 1.26 10.84 14.88
CA SER A 142 2.20 11.93 15.21
C SER A 142 3.51 11.41 15.82
N LEU A 143 3.44 10.39 16.67
CA LEU A 143 4.64 9.74 17.22
C LEU A 143 5.42 8.98 16.13
N ALA A 144 4.74 8.27 15.24
CA ALA A 144 5.40 7.59 14.11
C ALA A 144 6.15 8.58 13.20
N MET A 145 5.59 9.76 12.93
CA MET A 145 6.27 10.79 12.13
C MET A 145 7.53 11.34 12.79
N LYS A 146 7.59 11.41 14.12
CA LYS A 146 8.82 11.78 14.87
C LYS A 146 9.90 10.70 14.76
N ALA A 147 9.52 9.47 14.47
CA ALA A 147 10.41 8.33 14.30
C ALA A 147 10.61 7.95 12.81
N CYS A 148 10.16 8.80 11.88
CA CYS A 148 10.41 8.64 10.46
C CYS A 148 11.92 8.85 10.20
N PRO A 149 12.59 7.97 9.44
CA PRO A 149 14.01 8.11 9.18
C PRO A 149 14.31 9.31 8.28
N TYR A 150 15.59 9.68 8.22
CA TYR A 150 16.05 10.61 7.19
C TYR A 150 15.81 10.04 5.81
N ARG A 151 15.44 10.94 4.88
CA ARG A 151 15.24 10.61 3.48
C ARG A 151 16.41 9.83 2.89
N ALA A 152 17.64 10.30 3.11
CA ALA A 152 18.84 9.69 2.54
C ALA A 152 19.01 8.22 2.97
N ASP A 153 18.75 7.90 4.24
CA ASP A 153 18.86 6.55 4.77
C ASP A 153 17.82 5.60 4.17
N PHE A 154 16.60 6.10 3.97
CA PHE A 154 15.53 5.32 3.34
C PHE A 154 15.88 4.95 1.89
N TYR A 155 16.28 5.93 1.06
CA TYR A 155 16.64 5.64 -0.33
C TYR A 155 17.89 4.78 -0.45
N LYS A 156 18.86 4.92 0.47
CA LYS A 156 20.01 4.01 0.56
C LYS A 156 19.57 2.56 0.81
N LYS A 157 18.57 2.34 1.67
CA LYS A 157 18.01 1.00 1.93
C LYS A 157 17.22 0.47 0.75
N LEU A 158 16.45 1.31 0.05
CA LEU A 158 15.76 0.91 -1.19
C LEU A 158 16.75 0.44 -2.27
N ALA A 159 17.87 1.16 -2.41
CA ALA A 159 18.92 0.83 -3.38
C ALA A 159 19.74 -0.42 -3.03
N ALA A 160 19.73 -0.84 -1.76
CA ALA A 160 20.58 -1.92 -1.28
C ALA A 160 20.09 -3.30 -1.73
N ASP A 161 21.03 -4.17 -2.11
CA ASP A 161 20.77 -5.60 -2.24
C ASP A 161 20.81 -6.24 -0.83
N PRO A 162 19.74 -6.88 -0.35
CA PRO A 162 19.72 -7.60 0.93
C PRO A 162 20.83 -8.66 1.06
N ALA A 163 21.30 -9.22 -0.06
CA ALA A 163 22.41 -10.18 -0.11
C ALA A 163 23.80 -9.52 -0.18
N LYS A 164 23.90 -8.20 0.05
CA LYS A 164 25.14 -7.41 0.01
C LYS A 164 25.82 -7.37 -1.37
N GLY A 165 25.05 -7.55 -2.45
CA GLY A 165 25.48 -7.22 -3.81
C GLY A 165 25.59 -5.70 -4.05
N ALA A 166 25.88 -5.32 -5.29
CA ALA A 166 25.97 -3.92 -5.68
C ALA A 166 24.62 -3.21 -5.51
N SER A 167 24.63 -2.00 -4.94
CA SER A 167 23.43 -1.16 -4.88
C SER A 167 23.06 -0.65 -6.27
N ALA A 168 21.76 -0.51 -6.54
CA ALA A 168 21.30 0.22 -7.71
C ALA A 168 21.70 1.71 -7.65
N SER A 169 21.81 2.33 -8.81
CA SER A 169 21.94 3.78 -8.90
C SER A 169 20.64 4.45 -8.43
N GLN A 170 20.75 5.70 -7.97
CA GLN A 170 19.58 6.45 -7.51
C GLN A 170 18.56 6.67 -8.64
N ASP A 171 19.01 6.81 -9.89
CA ASP A 171 18.13 7.00 -11.04
C ASP A 171 17.28 5.75 -11.30
N VAL A 172 17.88 4.56 -11.24
CA VAL A 172 17.14 3.28 -11.36
C VAL A 172 16.12 3.14 -10.22
N VAL A 173 16.52 3.45 -8.98
CA VAL A 173 15.59 3.40 -7.83
C VAL A 173 14.42 4.37 -8.02
N ASN A 174 14.67 5.56 -8.57
CA ASN A 174 13.61 6.54 -8.82
C ASN A 174 12.66 6.07 -9.92
N GLU A 175 13.20 5.59 -11.05
CA GLU A 175 12.40 5.11 -12.18
C GLU A 175 11.50 3.93 -11.78
N GLU A 176 12.06 2.92 -11.12
CA GLU A 176 11.30 1.77 -10.66
C GLU A 176 10.27 2.15 -9.58
N LEU A 177 10.61 3.06 -8.67
CA LEU A 177 9.66 3.53 -7.66
C LEU A 177 8.51 4.32 -8.31
N ASP A 178 8.80 5.20 -9.26
CA ASP A 178 7.78 5.98 -9.96
C ASP A 178 6.83 5.08 -10.76
N LYS A 179 7.36 4.07 -11.47
CA LYS A 179 6.56 3.06 -12.16
C LYS A 179 5.68 2.27 -11.20
N TRP A 180 6.24 1.84 -10.07
CA TRP A 180 5.51 1.10 -9.03
C TRP A 180 4.37 1.92 -8.43
N LEU A 181 4.62 3.19 -8.12
CA LEU A 181 3.65 4.12 -7.54
C LEU A 181 2.57 4.53 -8.54
N ALA A 182 2.90 4.71 -9.83
CA ALA A 182 1.91 5.01 -10.86
C ALA A 182 0.87 3.89 -10.96
N ALA A 183 1.34 2.63 -11.09
CA ALA A 183 0.44 1.48 -11.17
C ALA A 183 -0.41 1.30 -9.89
N LEU A 184 0.19 1.49 -8.71
CA LEU A 184 -0.57 1.46 -7.45
C LEU A 184 -1.64 2.54 -7.41
N SER A 185 -1.30 3.77 -7.81
CA SER A 185 -2.23 4.90 -7.86
C SER A 185 -3.41 4.60 -8.78
N ASP A 186 -3.18 3.97 -9.93
CA ASP A 186 -4.23 3.61 -10.89
C ASP A 186 -5.17 2.54 -10.31
N ILE A 187 -4.61 1.49 -9.68
CA ILE A 187 -5.40 0.44 -9.02
C ILE A 187 -6.25 1.02 -7.88
N VAL A 188 -5.65 1.85 -7.02
CA VAL A 188 -6.36 2.51 -5.91
C VAL A 188 -7.49 3.39 -6.44
N THR A 189 -7.22 4.22 -7.45
CA THR A 189 -8.23 5.11 -8.06
C THR A 189 -9.39 4.32 -8.66
N ARG A 190 -9.09 3.22 -9.37
CA ARG A 190 -10.10 2.32 -9.92
C ARG A 190 -11.01 1.75 -8.83
N MET A 191 -10.41 1.22 -7.77
CA MET A 191 -11.17 0.61 -6.68
C MET A 191 -11.96 1.66 -5.87
N GLU A 192 -11.39 2.82 -5.57
CA GLU A 192 -12.10 3.92 -4.91
C GLU A 192 -13.35 4.33 -5.71
N THR A 193 -13.21 4.48 -7.04
CA THR A 193 -14.33 4.76 -7.95
C THR A 193 -15.39 3.66 -7.91
N PHE A 194 -14.96 2.39 -7.95
CA PHE A 194 -15.86 1.24 -7.87
C PHE A 194 -16.66 1.22 -6.54
N TYR A 195 -16.00 1.45 -5.41
CA TYR A 195 -16.67 1.52 -4.10
C TYR A 195 -17.70 2.65 -4.03
N GLU A 196 -17.38 3.81 -4.62
CA GLU A 196 -18.28 4.97 -4.66
C GLU A 196 -19.51 4.73 -5.55
N GLN A 197 -19.31 4.17 -6.74
CA GLN A 197 -20.39 3.90 -7.71
C GLN A 197 -21.30 2.75 -7.28
N GLY A 198 -20.73 1.66 -6.75
CA GLY A 198 -21.48 0.49 -6.28
C GLY A 198 -22.21 0.70 -4.94
N ASN A 199 -22.08 1.89 -4.34
CA ASN A 199 -22.51 2.23 -2.99
C ASN A 199 -22.07 1.16 -1.97
N HIS A 200 -20.85 0.64 -2.12
CA HIS A 200 -20.25 -0.30 -1.16
C HIS A 200 -19.66 0.43 0.06
N LYS A 201 -20.11 1.67 0.30
CA LYS A 201 -19.71 2.49 1.42
C LYS A 201 -20.10 1.78 2.72
N LEU A 202 -19.14 1.70 3.62
CA LEU A 202 -19.31 1.35 5.03
C LEU A 202 -19.05 2.61 5.86
#